data_AF-A0A7W1F1S9-F1
#
_entry.id   AF-A0A7W1F1S9-F1
#
_cell.length_a   1.000
_cell.length_b   1.000
_cell.length_c   1.000
_cell.angle_alpha   90.00
_cell.angle_beta   90.00
_cell.angle_gamma   90.00
#
_symmetry.space_group_name_H-M   'P 1'
#
loop_
_entity.id
_entity.type
_entity.pdbx_description
1 polymer ?
#
loop_
_entity_poly.entity_id
_entity_poly.type
_entity_poly.pdbx_seq_one_letter_code
_entity_poly.pdbx_strand_id
1 'polypeptide(L)'
;MRMMRSCAFSALLLTTVFAALPASESDWFVPLGLPPPAAPKRISGGEGVPPLPLPATPLRRSERKRQPSAPPLFGKVVWGEAASFTEASGDQVQISDWNLCPADVQQILEKTKRTLGVAYGSEQVDLATFHYEPEKLPALFISGVRTVAFSDEQVARLRDYVLRGGLVIFDSVAGSPYFTAAARAFCAKGFPERPLRLVPGDHPLFRMMADVDKAVFPRNAPGDRPTLEAVYVGSRCGVIVSPYGLGTGWDDHGVERIPQAVFYDVDTANRLGINLVAYAIGYANVGREEAKPELFGALDERRPANEFVFAQLRHEGHWDVHPGAAAALLGRLRTDTSLGVNRKRLALTAGEDDLSPYPVLYLTGADDFRFSPAAVEHLRAFLHGSGTLVIDNGLGLAVFDAAVRRELAAVLPGAQLAPLPADHPLYAAAIPVREVQYSPAALREHAGLTAPLLEGITLGGDLRVIYSPIALAAGWDAVERPMVKAYQPTSATALGLNLVVYAVTH
;
A
#
# COMPACT_ATOMS: atom_id res chain seq x y z
N MET A 1 54.82 -66.29 25.90
CA MET A 1 53.57 -65.83 26.54
C MET A 1 53.71 -64.35 26.85
N ARG A 2 53.37 -63.41 25.94
CA ARG A 2 52.05 -62.82 25.67
C ARG A 2 51.35 -62.23 26.91
N MET A 3 51.40 -60.90 27.04
CA MET A 3 50.28 -59.98 27.38
C MET A 3 50.81 -58.54 27.28
N MET A 4 50.65 -57.86 26.13
CA MET A 4 49.55 -56.92 25.79
C MET A 4 49.43 -55.72 26.74
N ARG A 5 50.00 -54.59 26.33
CA ARG A 5 49.59 -53.23 26.72
C ARG A 5 48.94 -52.59 25.49
N SER A 6 47.63 -52.33 25.56
CA SER A 6 46.88 -51.61 24.53
C SER A 6 47.11 -50.11 24.67
N CYS A 7 47.75 -49.49 23.68
CA CYS A 7 47.69 -48.05 23.45
C CYS A 7 46.46 -47.75 22.57
N ALA A 8 45.52 -46.99 23.10
CA ALA A 8 44.38 -46.48 22.33
C ALA A 8 44.87 -45.33 21.42
N PHE A 9 44.78 -45.54 20.11
CA PHE A 9 44.91 -44.49 19.10
C PHE A 9 43.55 -43.78 18.98
N SER A 10 43.47 -42.53 19.44
CA SER A 10 42.34 -41.66 19.15
C SER A 10 42.41 -41.21 17.68
N ALA A 11 41.60 -41.82 16.83
CA ALA A 11 41.37 -41.36 15.47
C ALA A 11 40.54 -40.07 15.52
N LEU A 12 41.15 -38.95 15.15
CA LEU A 12 40.49 -37.67 14.94
C LEU A 12 39.61 -37.80 13.68
N LEU A 13 38.31 -38.08 13.84
CA LEU A 13 37.35 -37.98 12.75
C LEU A 13 37.23 -36.51 12.35
N LEU A 14 37.83 -36.12 11.23
CA LEU A 14 37.44 -34.91 10.50
C LEU A 14 36.02 -35.14 9.98
N THR A 15 35.02 -34.68 10.74
CA THR A 15 33.68 -34.44 10.20
C THR A 15 33.77 -33.29 9.22
N THR A 16 33.84 -33.60 7.94
CA THR A 16 33.59 -32.65 6.86
C THR A 16 32.14 -32.21 6.95
N VAL A 17 31.92 -31.05 7.56
CA VAL A 17 30.66 -30.30 7.42
C VAL A 17 30.59 -29.88 5.96
N PHE A 18 29.76 -30.57 5.17
CA PHE A 18 29.30 -30.04 3.89
C PHE A 18 28.46 -28.80 4.23
N ALA A 19 29.09 -27.62 4.21
CA ALA A 19 28.36 -26.38 4.09
C ALA A 19 27.63 -26.43 2.74
N ALA A 20 26.30 -26.43 2.75
CA ALA A 20 25.52 -26.24 1.54
C ALA A 20 26.02 -24.95 0.88
N LEU A 21 26.49 -25.05 -0.37
CA LEU A 21 26.80 -23.87 -1.17
C LEU A 21 25.55 -22.97 -1.18
N PRO A 22 25.68 -21.64 -1.05
CA PRO A 22 24.53 -20.77 -1.23
C PRO A 22 23.91 -21.09 -2.60
N ALA A 23 22.59 -21.28 -2.63
CA ALA A 23 21.87 -21.50 -3.88
C ALA A 23 22.31 -20.43 -4.90
N SER A 24 22.44 -20.80 -6.16
CA SER A 24 22.74 -19.85 -7.23
C SER A 24 21.44 -19.30 -7.81
N GLU A 25 21.45 -18.13 -8.44
CA GLU A 25 20.27 -17.63 -9.18
C GLU A 25 19.74 -18.62 -10.22
N SER A 26 20.64 -19.45 -10.77
CA SER A 26 20.31 -20.52 -11.72
C SER A 26 19.43 -21.60 -11.11
N ASP A 27 19.48 -21.83 -9.79
CA ASP A 27 18.63 -22.81 -9.11
C ASP A 27 17.17 -22.35 -9.01
N TRP A 28 16.92 -21.07 -9.25
CA TRP A 28 15.59 -20.47 -9.28
C TRP A 28 15.06 -20.28 -10.70
N PHE A 29 15.95 -20.09 -11.68
CA PHE A 29 15.58 -19.89 -13.08
C PHE A 29 15.43 -21.23 -13.82
N VAL A 30 14.36 -21.94 -13.49
CA VAL A 30 13.96 -23.22 -14.09
C VAL A 30 12.50 -23.17 -14.51
N PRO A 31 12.06 -23.99 -15.48
CA PRO A 31 10.64 -24.04 -15.83
C PRO A 31 9.79 -24.42 -14.62
N LEU A 32 8.70 -23.69 -14.42
CA LEU A 32 7.72 -24.04 -13.39
C LEU A 32 6.99 -25.34 -13.77
N GLY A 33 6.43 -26.00 -12.77
CA GLY A 33 5.63 -27.20 -12.96
C GLY A 33 4.41 -26.93 -13.83
N LEU A 34 3.93 -27.97 -14.52
CA LEU A 34 2.71 -27.87 -15.31
C LEU A 34 1.52 -27.55 -14.38
N PRO A 35 0.53 -26.78 -14.86
CA PRO A 35 -0.73 -26.64 -14.15
C PRO A 35 -1.37 -28.01 -13.91
N PRO A 36 -2.10 -28.20 -12.80
CA PRO A 36 -2.76 -29.47 -12.51
C PRO A 36 -3.66 -29.89 -13.69
N PRO A 37 -3.67 -31.18 -14.07
CA PRO A 37 -4.44 -31.63 -15.21
C PRO A 37 -5.92 -31.26 -15.03
N ALA A 38 -6.48 -30.58 -16.03
CA ALA A 38 -7.88 -30.18 -15.99
C ALA A 38 -8.78 -31.40 -15.74
N ALA A 39 -9.77 -31.25 -14.87
CA ALA A 39 -10.75 -32.31 -14.63
C ALA A 39 -11.34 -32.77 -15.98
N PRO A 40 -11.42 -34.09 -16.24
CA PRO A 40 -11.82 -34.60 -17.54
C PRO A 40 -13.22 -34.10 -17.90
N LYS A 41 -13.30 -33.19 -18.88
CA LYS A 41 -14.57 -32.74 -19.44
C LYS A 41 -15.16 -33.89 -20.25
N ARG A 42 -16.27 -34.46 -19.78
CA ARG A 42 -17.12 -35.33 -20.61
C ARG A 42 -17.80 -34.47 -21.67
N ILE A 43 -17.15 -34.36 -22.83
CA ILE A 43 -17.78 -33.78 -24.02
C ILE A 43 -18.61 -34.91 -24.66
N SER A 44 -19.93 -34.78 -24.62
CA SER A 44 -20.82 -35.60 -25.45
C SER A 44 -20.61 -35.17 -26.90
N GLY A 45 -20.01 -36.06 -27.71
CA GLY A 45 -19.96 -35.90 -29.14
C GLY A 45 -21.34 -36.18 -29.73
N GLY A 46 -22.07 -35.12 -30.08
CA GLY A 46 -23.25 -35.23 -30.93
C GLY A 46 -22.80 -35.27 -32.39
N GLU A 47 -22.89 -36.43 -33.03
CA GLU A 47 -22.76 -36.54 -34.48
C GLU A 47 -24.00 -35.90 -35.12
N GLY A 48 -23.85 -34.68 -35.62
CA GLY A 48 -24.85 -34.04 -36.47
C GLY A 48 -24.65 -34.43 -37.93
N VAL A 49 -25.62 -35.13 -38.51
CA VAL A 49 -25.64 -35.43 -39.96
C VAL A 49 -25.99 -34.15 -40.72
N PRO A 50 -25.24 -33.75 -41.76
CA PRO A 50 -25.58 -32.56 -42.54
C PRO A 50 -26.84 -32.81 -43.37
N PRO A 51 -27.88 -31.95 -43.33
CA PRO A 51 -29.00 -32.07 -44.24
C PRO A 51 -28.60 -31.55 -45.63
N LEU A 52 -28.74 -32.38 -46.66
CA LEU A 52 -28.62 -32.02 -48.09
C LEU A 52 -30.00 -32.11 -48.78
N PRO A 53 -30.30 -31.31 -49.82
CA PRO A 53 -29.79 -29.98 -50.15
C PRO A 53 -30.87 -28.90 -49.89
N LEU A 54 -30.49 -27.75 -49.34
CA LEU A 54 -31.40 -26.60 -49.18
C LEU A 54 -31.16 -25.57 -50.31
N PRO A 55 -32.20 -24.84 -50.76
CA PRO A 55 -32.08 -23.81 -51.80
C PRO A 55 -31.16 -22.68 -51.34
N ALA A 56 -30.57 -21.96 -52.31
CA ALA A 56 -29.59 -20.89 -52.06
C ALA A 56 -30.21 -19.69 -51.29
N THR A 57 -30.20 -19.77 -49.97
CA THR A 57 -30.43 -18.62 -49.09
C THR A 57 -29.13 -17.83 -48.92
N PRO A 58 -29.16 -16.49 -49.00
CA PRO A 58 -27.97 -15.66 -48.84
C PRO A 58 -27.30 -15.93 -47.49
N LEU A 59 -26.02 -16.29 -47.54
CA LEU A 59 -25.19 -16.48 -46.34
C LEU A 59 -25.10 -15.15 -45.59
N ARG A 60 -25.77 -15.07 -44.43
CA ARG A 60 -25.54 -13.97 -43.47
C ARG A 60 -24.08 -14.06 -43.04
N ARG A 61 -23.23 -13.21 -43.60
CA ARG A 61 -21.87 -13.01 -43.10
C ARG A 61 -22.01 -12.31 -41.75
N SER A 62 -22.02 -13.09 -40.67
CA SER A 62 -21.83 -12.52 -39.33
C SER A 62 -20.37 -12.11 -39.23
N GLU A 63 -20.06 -10.87 -39.62
CA GLU A 63 -18.83 -10.26 -39.16
C GLU A 63 -18.94 -10.16 -37.63
N ARG A 64 -18.14 -10.97 -36.94
CA ARG A 64 -17.89 -10.77 -35.51
C ARG A 64 -17.30 -9.37 -35.39
N LYS A 65 -18.13 -8.39 -35.03
CA LYS A 65 -17.64 -7.08 -34.58
C LYS A 65 -16.62 -7.39 -33.48
N ARG A 66 -15.34 -7.14 -33.77
CA ARG A 66 -14.29 -7.17 -32.74
C ARG A 66 -14.78 -6.23 -31.66
N GLN A 67 -15.14 -6.78 -30.51
CA GLN A 67 -15.41 -5.94 -29.35
C GLN A 67 -14.17 -5.07 -29.14
N PRO A 68 -14.33 -3.78 -28.80
CA PRO A 68 -13.20 -2.94 -28.47
C PRO A 68 -12.36 -3.65 -27.40
N SER A 69 -11.04 -3.69 -27.59
CA SER A 69 -10.13 -4.27 -26.62
C SER A 69 -10.32 -3.57 -25.28
N ALA A 70 -10.36 -4.34 -24.21
CA ALA A 70 -10.43 -3.79 -22.87
C ALA A 70 -9.28 -2.79 -22.65
N PRO A 71 -9.51 -1.64 -21.99
CA PRO A 71 -8.45 -0.67 -21.74
C PRO A 71 -7.36 -1.33 -20.88
N PRO A 72 -6.06 -1.07 -21.17
CA PRO A 72 -4.98 -1.65 -20.41
C PRO A 72 -4.94 -1.04 -18.99
N LEU A 73 -4.87 -1.90 -17.98
CA LEU A 73 -4.67 -1.51 -16.59
C LEU A 73 -3.24 -1.79 -16.14
N PHE A 74 -2.68 -2.92 -16.58
CA PHE A 74 -1.34 -3.37 -16.22
C PHE A 74 -0.39 -3.41 -17.41
N GLY A 75 0.79 -2.82 -17.25
CA GLY A 75 1.96 -3.07 -18.08
C GLY A 75 2.82 -4.16 -17.46
N LYS A 76 2.91 -5.33 -18.09
CA LYS A 76 3.87 -6.37 -17.67
C LYS A 76 5.24 -6.03 -18.24
N VAL A 77 6.19 -5.68 -17.38
CA VAL A 77 7.49 -5.16 -17.79
C VAL A 77 8.36 -6.29 -18.32
N VAL A 78 8.86 -6.12 -19.55
CA VAL A 78 9.78 -7.03 -20.21
C VAL A 78 11.21 -6.70 -19.79
N TRP A 79 11.93 -7.68 -19.26
CA TRP A 79 13.31 -7.53 -18.82
C TRP A 79 14.04 -8.88 -18.82
N GLY A 80 15.37 -8.84 -18.76
CA GLY A 80 16.21 -10.02 -18.67
C GLY A 80 16.30 -10.81 -19.98
N GLU A 81 16.61 -12.09 -19.86
CA GLU A 81 16.92 -13.00 -20.96
C GLU A 81 15.91 -14.15 -21.03
N ALA A 82 15.98 -14.91 -22.12
CA ALA A 82 15.26 -16.17 -22.28
C ALA A 82 16.22 -17.35 -22.30
N ALA A 83 15.80 -18.47 -21.74
CA ALA A 83 16.52 -19.74 -21.80
C ALA A 83 15.60 -20.87 -22.25
N SER A 84 16.19 -21.88 -22.90
CA SER A 84 15.49 -23.07 -23.36
C SER A 84 15.92 -24.28 -22.54
N PHE A 85 14.94 -25.06 -22.10
CA PHE A 85 15.11 -26.27 -21.32
C PHE A 85 14.53 -27.45 -22.10
N THR A 86 15.16 -28.61 -22.00
CA THR A 86 14.62 -29.84 -22.59
C THR A 86 13.95 -30.66 -21.49
N GLU A 87 12.65 -30.90 -21.66
CA GLU A 87 11.87 -31.73 -20.75
C GLU A 87 12.25 -33.21 -20.88
N ALA A 88 11.89 -34.01 -19.88
CA ALA A 88 12.12 -35.46 -19.93
C ALA A 88 11.38 -36.15 -21.11
N SER A 89 10.33 -35.53 -21.65
CA SER A 89 9.61 -35.96 -22.86
C SER A 89 10.37 -35.67 -24.16
N GLY A 90 11.44 -34.87 -24.12
CA GLY A 90 12.16 -34.36 -25.30
C GLY A 90 11.64 -33.02 -25.83
N ASP A 91 10.54 -32.50 -25.28
CA ASP A 91 9.99 -31.20 -25.66
C ASP A 91 10.88 -30.05 -25.17
N GLN A 92 10.98 -28.98 -25.96
CA GLN A 92 11.67 -27.76 -25.54
C GLN A 92 10.70 -26.77 -24.89
N VAL A 93 11.06 -26.33 -23.69
CA VAL A 93 10.33 -25.28 -22.95
C VAL A 93 11.21 -24.05 -22.88
N GLN A 94 10.71 -22.94 -23.41
CA GLN A 94 11.37 -21.64 -23.31
C GLN A 94 10.78 -20.85 -22.15
N ILE A 95 11.64 -20.33 -21.28
CA ILE A 95 11.25 -19.41 -20.21
C ILE A 95 12.02 -18.10 -20.35
N SER A 96 11.46 -17.03 -19.81
CA SER A 96 12.08 -15.69 -19.79
C SER A 96 11.99 -15.13 -18.38
N ASP A 97 13.00 -14.36 -17.94
CA ASP A 97 13.04 -13.79 -16.58
C ASP A 97 11.75 -13.11 -16.16
N TRP A 98 11.25 -12.24 -17.04
CA TRP A 98 10.06 -11.46 -16.81
C TRP A 98 8.75 -12.26 -16.88
N ASN A 99 8.79 -13.49 -17.43
CA ASN A 99 7.59 -14.23 -17.84
C ASN A 99 7.59 -15.70 -17.41
N LEU A 100 8.10 -16.02 -16.21
CA LEU A 100 8.02 -17.38 -15.66
C LEU A 100 6.57 -17.89 -15.51
N CYS A 101 5.62 -16.98 -15.27
CA CYS A 101 4.18 -17.25 -15.22
C CYS A 101 3.51 -16.51 -16.40
N PRO A 102 3.40 -17.10 -17.61
CA PRO A 102 2.99 -16.38 -18.81
C PRO A 102 1.57 -15.81 -18.78
N ALA A 103 0.64 -16.44 -18.07
CA ALA A 103 -0.77 -16.02 -18.04
C ALA A 103 -1.20 -15.40 -16.69
N ASP A 104 -0.27 -15.13 -15.77
CA ASP A 104 -0.54 -14.52 -14.46
C ASP A 104 -1.48 -13.29 -14.49
N VAL A 105 -1.06 -12.18 -15.11
CA VAL A 105 -1.79 -10.91 -15.18
C VAL A 105 -3.07 -11.08 -16.00
N GLN A 106 -3.03 -11.87 -17.07
CA GLN A 106 -4.22 -12.16 -17.87
C GLN A 106 -5.27 -12.92 -17.06
N GLN A 107 -4.87 -13.95 -16.33
CA GLN A 107 -5.77 -14.78 -15.52
C GLN A 107 -6.34 -13.98 -14.36
N ILE A 108 -5.55 -13.17 -13.66
CA ILE A 108 -6.07 -12.38 -12.53
C ILE A 108 -7.04 -11.30 -13.00
N LEU A 109 -6.82 -10.70 -14.17
CA LEU A 109 -7.78 -9.75 -14.76
C LEU A 109 -9.08 -10.44 -15.17
N GLU A 110 -9.03 -11.63 -15.77
CA GLU A 110 -10.23 -12.40 -16.12
C GLU A 110 -10.99 -12.89 -14.87
N LYS A 111 -10.28 -13.33 -13.82
CA LYS A 111 -10.88 -13.68 -12.52
C LYS A 111 -11.55 -12.45 -11.89
N THR A 112 -10.87 -11.30 -11.90
CA THR A 112 -11.39 -10.05 -11.32
C THR A 112 -12.59 -9.52 -12.09
N LYS A 113 -12.63 -9.67 -13.41
CA LYS A 113 -13.79 -9.30 -14.24
C LYS A 113 -15.07 -9.99 -13.79
N ARG A 114 -15.00 -11.23 -13.31
CA ARG A 114 -16.18 -11.95 -12.77
C ARG A 114 -16.70 -11.32 -11.48
N THR A 115 -15.82 -10.68 -10.70
CA THR A 115 -16.15 -10.01 -9.44
C THR A 115 -16.59 -8.57 -9.64
N LEU A 116 -15.85 -7.78 -10.45
CA LEU A 116 -16.12 -6.35 -10.67
C LEU A 116 -17.10 -6.07 -11.81
N GLY A 117 -17.34 -7.03 -12.71
CA GLY A 117 -18.18 -6.85 -13.89
C GLY A 117 -17.55 -5.97 -14.99
N VAL A 118 -16.33 -5.46 -14.78
CA VAL A 118 -15.60 -4.62 -15.74
C VAL A 118 -14.39 -5.38 -16.28
N ALA A 119 -14.17 -5.28 -17.59
CA ALA A 119 -13.03 -5.90 -18.26
C ALA A 119 -11.88 -4.91 -18.40
N TYR A 120 -10.68 -5.34 -17.98
CA TYR A 120 -9.42 -4.64 -18.18
C TYR A 120 -8.43 -5.56 -18.88
N GLY A 121 -7.49 -4.96 -19.63
CA GLY A 121 -6.43 -5.66 -20.31
C GLY A 121 -5.07 -5.45 -19.65
N SER A 122 -4.07 -6.14 -20.19
CA SER A 122 -2.66 -5.89 -19.92
C SER A 122 -1.88 -5.81 -21.23
N GLU A 123 -0.79 -5.08 -21.22
CA GLU A 123 0.16 -5.00 -22.34
C GLU A 123 1.58 -5.27 -21.87
N GLN A 124 2.45 -5.67 -22.79
CA GLN A 124 3.88 -5.81 -22.50
C GLN A 124 4.55 -4.44 -22.60
N VAL A 125 5.42 -4.12 -21.65
CA VAL A 125 6.07 -2.81 -21.55
C VAL A 125 7.58 -2.96 -21.56
N ASP A 126 8.23 -2.27 -22.49
CA ASP A 126 9.67 -2.02 -22.46
C ASP A 126 9.93 -0.64 -21.84
N LEU A 127 10.64 -0.62 -20.71
CA LEU A 127 10.95 0.62 -19.99
C LEU A 127 11.76 1.63 -20.80
N ALA A 128 12.51 1.19 -21.82
CA ALA A 128 13.26 2.11 -22.68
C ALA A 128 12.33 3.01 -23.50
N THR A 129 11.17 2.49 -23.93
CA THR A 129 10.23 3.18 -24.82
C THR A 129 8.91 3.56 -24.13
N PHE A 130 8.70 3.11 -22.89
CA PHE A 130 7.52 3.42 -22.11
C PHE A 130 7.34 4.93 -21.93
N HIS A 131 6.09 5.39 -21.93
CA HIS A 131 5.74 6.81 -21.83
C HIS A 131 5.72 7.33 -20.38
N TYR A 132 5.60 6.46 -19.37
CA TYR A 132 5.56 6.84 -17.95
C TYR A 132 4.41 7.83 -17.64
N GLU A 133 3.21 7.58 -18.16
CA GLU A 133 2.01 8.41 -17.90
C GLU A 133 0.96 7.54 -17.18
N PRO A 134 0.71 7.75 -15.89
CA PRO A 134 -0.23 6.95 -15.12
C PRO A 134 -1.69 7.10 -15.58
N GLU A 135 -2.02 8.17 -16.31
CA GLU A 135 -3.34 8.36 -16.94
C GLU A 135 -3.61 7.34 -18.05
N LYS A 136 -2.57 6.92 -18.77
CA LYS A 136 -2.67 5.97 -19.87
C LYS A 136 -2.53 4.53 -19.39
N LEU A 137 -1.60 4.29 -18.47
CA LEU A 137 -1.33 2.98 -17.91
C LEU A 137 -1.09 3.09 -16.40
N PRO A 138 -2.11 2.81 -15.56
CA PRO A 138 -2.06 3.10 -14.12
C PRO A 138 -1.10 2.22 -13.31
N ALA A 139 -0.83 0.99 -13.75
CA ALA A 139 0.01 0.06 -13.00
C ALA A 139 1.04 -0.67 -13.88
N LEU A 140 2.24 -0.87 -13.34
CA LEU A 140 3.27 -1.74 -13.88
C LEU A 140 3.43 -2.97 -12.99
N PHE A 141 3.58 -4.14 -13.61
CA PHE A 141 3.83 -5.41 -12.96
C PHE A 141 5.19 -5.94 -13.42
N ILE A 142 6.09 -6.16 -12.46
CA ILE A 142 7.46 -6.62 -12.67
C ILE A 142 7.63 -7.91 -11.89
N SER A 143 7.80 -9.02 -12.59
CA SER A 143 7.95 -10.34 -11.98
C SER A 143 9.27 -10.98 -12.36
N GLY A 144 9.77 -11.87 -11.51
CA GLY A 144 10.83 -12.79 -11.86
C GLY A 144 11.49 -13.45 -10.66
N VAL A 145 12.60 -14.14 -10.93
CA VAL A 145 13.34 -14.92 -9.94
C VAL A 145 14.82 -14.55 -9.82
N ARG A 146 15.39 -13.89 -10.83
CA ARG A 146 16.79 -13.45 -10.85
C ARG A 146 16.91 -11.99 -10.43
N THR A 147 18.14 -11.50 -10.24
CA THR A 147 18.37 -10.09 -9.92
C THR A 147 17.98 -9.19 -11.10
N VAL A 148 16.93 -8.37 -10.94
CA VAL A 148 16.58 -7.32 -11.90
C VAL A 148 17.46 -6.09 -11.66
N ALA A 149 18.06 -5.56 -12.73
CA ALA A 149 18.89 -4.36 -12.67
C ALA A 149 18.21 -3.21 -13.44
N PHE A 150 18.06 -2.07 -12.77
CA PHE A 150 17.56 -0.84 -13.38
C PHE A 150 18.70 0.17 -13.51
N SER A 151 18.80 0.82 -14.67
CA SER A 151 19.70 1.97 -14.83
C SER A 151 19.24 3.15 -13.96
N ASP A 152 20.14 4.09 -13.68
CA ASP A 152 19.81 5.30 -12.91
C ASP A 152 18.67 6.09 -13.56
N GLU A 153 18.64 6.14 -14.89
CA GLU A 153 17.57 6.77 -15.66
C GLU A 153 16.23 6.04 -15.48
N GLN A 154 16.23 4.71 -15.56
CA GLN A 154 15.02 3.91 -15.34
C GLN A 154 14.49 4.10 -13.91
N VAL A 155 15.37 4.12 -12.91
CA VAL A 155 15.00 4.40 -11.52
C VAL A 155 14.36 5.79 -11.39
N ALA A 156 14.96 6.82 -11.99
CA ALA A 156 14.43 8.18 -11.95
C ALA A 156 13.05 8.29 -12.65
N ARG A 157 12.89 7.67 -13.82
CA ARG A 157 11.62 7.69 -14.57
C ARG A 157 10.51 6.90 -13.87
N LEU A 158 10.84 5.75 -13.28
CA LEU A 158 9.89 4.98 -12.47
C LEU A 158 9.50 5.72 -11.19
N ARG A 159 10.45 6.39 -10.53
CA ARG A 159 10.17 7.26 -9.38
C ARG A 159 9.17 8.34 -9.76
N ASP A 160 9.42 9.07 -10.84
CA ASP A 160 8.54 10.15 -11.31
C ASP A 160 7.15 9.62 -11.69
N TYR A 161 7.08 8.49 -12.41
CA TYR A 161 5.81 7.81 -12.69
C TYR A 161 5.01 7.48 -11.43
N VAL A 162 5.68 6.93 -10.41
CA VAL A 162 5.04 6.62 -9.12
C VAL A 162 4.59 7.91 -8.43
N LEU A 163 5.43 8.95 -8.35
CA LEU A 163 5.05 10.21 -7.70
C LEU A 163 3.89 10.92 -8.41
N ARG A 164 3.69 10.70 -9.72
CA ARG A 164 2.57 11.24 -10.50
C ARG A 164 1.28 10.42 -10.43
N GLY A 165 1.26 9.33 -9.68
CA GLY A 165 0.05 8.52 -9.47
C GLY A 165 0.14 7.07 -9.95
N GLY A 166 1.25 6.69 -10.59
CA GLY A 166 1.48 5.32 -11.05
C GLY A 166 1.70 4.35 -9.91
N LEU A 167 1.38 3.08 -10.15
CA LEU A 167 1.63 1.96 -9.24
C LEU A 167 2.67 1.02 -9.85
N VAL A 168 3.68 0.62 -9.08
CA VAL A 168 4.63 -0.44 -9.48
C VAL A 168 4.48 -1.61 -8.53
N ILE A 169 4.27 -2.82 -9.08
CA ILE A 169 4.15 -4.06 -8.31
C ILE A 169 5.29 -4.98 -8.69
N PHE A 170 6.07 -5.39 -7.70
CA PHE A 170 7.08 -6.43 -7.82
C PHE A 170 6.52 -7.76 -7.30
N ASP A 171 6.60 -8.81 -8.11
CA ASP A 171 6.26 -10.17 -7.70
C ASP A 171 7.49 -11.08 -7.74
N SER A 172 7.98 -11.46 -6.56
CA SER A 172 9.04 -12.44 -6.42
C SER A 172 8.47 -13.82 -6.69
N VAL A 173 8.51 -14.24 -7.95
CA VAL A 173 8.02 -15.55 -8.39
C VAL A 173 8.71 -16.64 -7.58
N ALA A 174 7.93 -17.62 -7.12
CA ALA A 174 8.39 -18.69 -6.23
C ALA A 174 9.05 -18.22 -4.91
N GLY A 175 9.00 -16.93 -4.57
CA GLY A 175 9.62 -16.36 -3.36
C GLY A 175 11.13 -16.16 -3.47
N SER A 176 11.64 -15.84 -4.66
CA SER A 176 13.08 -15.65 -4.85
C SER A 176 13.67 -14.54 -3.97
N PRO A 177 14.72 -14.83 -3.18
CA PRO A 177 15.39 -13.81 -2.38
C PRO A 177 16.17 -12.82 -3.26
N TYR A 178 16.62 -13.22 -4.46
CA TYR A 178 17.39 -12.36 -5.38
C TYR A 178 16.51 -11.26 -5.95
N PHE A 179 15.35 -11.63 -6.50
CA PHE A 179 14.41 -10.66 -7.05
C PHE A 179 13.85 -9.75 -5.94
N THR A 180 13.54 -10.31 -4.77
CA THR A 180 13.11 -9.53 -3.59
C THR A 180 14.18 -8.51 -3.18
N ALA A 181 15.44 -8.92 -3.10
CA ALA A 181 16.55 -8.02 -2.76
C ALA A 181 16.73 -6.90 -3.80
N ALA A 182 16.60 -7.23 -5.09
CA ALA A 182 16.64 -6.26 -6.17
C ALA A 182 15.49 -5.24 -6.10
N ALA A 183 14.26 -5.69 -5.84
CA ALA A 183 13.10 -4.81 -5.66
C ALA A 183 13.27 -3.87 -4.45
N ARG A 184 13.80 -4.38 -3.33
CA ARG A 184 14.14 -3.59 -2.14
C ARG A 184 15.23 -2.55 -2.43
N ALA A 185 16.28 -2.94 -3.17
CA ALA A 185 17.34 -2.02 -3.58
C ALA A 185 16.81 -0.92 -4.52
N PHE A 186 15.91 -1.26 -5.44
CA PHE A 186 15.19 -0.28 -6.27
C PHE A 186 14.42 0.72 -5.39
N CYS A 187 13.66 0.25 -4.40
CA CYS A 187 12.91 1.12 -3.50
C CYS A 187 13.82 2.05 -2.70
N ALA A 188 14.91 1.52 -2.10
CA ALA A 188 15.86 2.31 -1.33
C ALA A 188 16.58 3.38 -2.17
N LYS A 189 16.92 3.06 -3.41
CA LYS A 189 17.59 3.99 -4.34
C LYS A 189 16.61 5.01 -4.93
N GLY A 190 15.41 4.57 -5.32
CA GLY A 190 14.40 5.37 -5.96
C GLY A 190 13.62 6.26 -5.00
N PHE A 191 13.53 5.90 -3.71
CA PHE A 191 12.75 6.62 -2.70
C PHE A 191 13.49 6.71 -1.36
N PRO A 192 14.67 7.35 -1.30
CA PRO A 192 15.47 7.43 -0.07
C PRO A 192 14.73 8.12 1.08
N GLU A 193 13.80 9.02 0.78
CA GLU A 193 12.96 9.72 1.75
C GLU A 193 11.68 8.98 2.17
N ARG A 194 11.36 7.85 1.53
CA ARG A 194 10.17 7.02 1.80
C ARG A 194 10.59 5.56 1.93
N PRO A 195 11.00 5.12 3.14
CA PRO A 195 11.48 3.76 3.32
C PRO A 195 10.40 2.74 2.99
N LEU A 196 10.82 1.60 2.45
CA LEU A 196 9.96 0.45 2.22
C LEU A 196 9.51 -0.13 3.57
N ARG A 197 8.21 -0.38 3.71
CA ARG A 197 7.56 -0.78 4.97
C ARG A 197 6.71 -2.01 4.77
N LEU A 198 6.53 -2.80 5.83
CA LEU A 198 5.53 -3.86 5.82
C LEU A 198 4.14 -3.23 5.79
N VAL A 199 3.27 -3.70 4.89
CA VAL A 199 1.88 -3.23 4.82
C VAL A 199 1.11 -3.79 6.02
N PRO A 200 0.46 -2.96 6.85
CA PRO A 200 -0.33 -3.42 8.00
C PRO A 200 -1.47 -4.36 7.59
N GLY A 201 -1.79 -5.35 8.42
CA GLY A 201 -2.82 -6.36 8.11
C GLY A 201 -4.24 -5.79 7.98
N ASP A 202 -4.51 -4.63 8.58
CA ASP A 202 -5.78 -3.91 8.45
C ASP A 202 -5.80 -2.87 7.34
N HIS A 203 -4.75 -2.80 6.52
CA HIS A 203 -4.64 -1.89 5.40
C HIS A 203 -5.68 -2.20 4.29
N PRO A 204 -6.26 -1.17 3.62
CA PRO A 204 -7.19 -1.33 2.50
C PRO A 204 -6.80 -2.38 1.46
N LEU A 205 -5.50 -2.49 1.15
CA LEU A 205 -4.93 -3.43 0.18
C LEU A 205 -5.32 -4.90 0.42
N PHE A 206 -5.58 -5.31 1.66
CA PHE A 206 -5.95 -6.69 1.99
C PHE A 206 -7.46 -6.94 2.05
N ARG A 207 -8.28 -5.94 1.72
CA ARG A 207 -9.73 -5.99 1.93
C ARG A 207 -10.57 -5.26 0.88
N MET A 208 -9.97 -4.81 -0.22
CA MET A 208 -10.66 -4.06 -1.28
C MET A 208 -11.94 -4.73 -1.76
N MET A 209 -11.87 -6.04 -2.04
CA MET A 209 -12.97 -6.86 -2.53
C MET A 209 -13.14 -8.17 -1.76
N ALA A 210 -12.05 -8.72 -1.23
CA ALA A 210 -12.04 -9.91 -0.39
C ALA A 210 -11.15 -9.67 0.82
N ASP A 211 -11.63 -9.94 2.03
CA ASP A 211 -10.80 -9.85 3.23
C ASP A 211 -9.73 -10.96 3.21
N VAL A 212 -8.47 -10.63 3.45
CA VAL A 212 -7.35 -11.59 3.50
C VAL A 212 -6.57 -11.40 4.80
N ASP A 213 -7.06 -11.96 5.90
CA ASP A 213 -6.36 -11.91 7.20
C ASP A 213 -5.36 -13.07 7.38
N LYS A 214 -5.58 -14.17 6.64
CA LYS A 214 -4.74 -15.37 6.66
C LYS A 214 -4.29 -15.74 5.26
N ALA A 215 -3.05 -16.19 5.17
CA ALA A 215 -2.44 -16.70 3.95
C ALA A 215 -2.07 -18.17 4.11
N VAL A 216 -2.27 -18.94 3.04
CA VAL A 216 -1.83 -20.33 2.95
C VAL A 216 -0.64 -20.41 2.00
N PHE A 217 0.40 -21.11 2.46
CA PHE A 217 1.60 -21.42 1.70
C PHE A 217 1.69 -22.94 1.55
N PRO A 218 1.70 -23.50 0.32
CA PRO A 218 1.73 -24.95 0.13
C PRO A 218 2.96 -25.63 0.75
N ARG A 219 4.08 -24.91 0.89
CA ARG A 219 5.31 -25.36 1.55
C ARG A 219 6.14 -24.17 2.03
N ASN A 220 7.15 -24.45 2.87
CA ASN A 220 8.11 -23.47 3.39
C ASN A 220 7.43 -22.20 3.96
N ALA A 221 6.28 -22.39 4.63
CA ALA A 221 5.46 -21.28 5.11
C ALA A 221 6.27 -20.35 6.04
N PRO A 222 6.38 -19.06 5.73
CA PRO A 222 7.08 -18.08 6.57
C PRO A 222 6.21 -17.59 7.73
N GLY A 223 4.92 -17.94 7.71
CA GLY A 223 3.89 -17.55 8.67
C GLY A 223 2.50 -17.90 8.12
N ASP A 224 1.46 -17.35 8.75
CA ASP A 224 0.04 -17.57 8.40
C ASP A 224 -0.67 -16.30 7.90
N ARG A 225 0.08 -15.22 7.64
CA ARG A 225 -0.44 -13.92 7.19
C ARG A 225 0.07 -13.55 5.81
N PRO A 226 -0.71 -12.79 5.01
CA PRO A 226 -0.18 -12.20 3.80
C PRO A 226 0.88 -11.16 4.15
N THR A 227 1.96 -11.15 3.39
CA THR A 227 3.08 -10.24 3.54
C THR A 227 3.26 -9.49 2.24
N LEU A 228 3.08 -8.18 2.28
CA LEU A 228 3.44 -7.24 1.22
C LEU A 228 4.23 -6.11 1.84
N GLU A 229 5.22 -5.62 1.12
CA GLU A 229 5.97 -4.42 1.50
C GLU A 229 5.57 -3.28 0.55
N ALA A 230 5.58 -2.04 1.02
CA ALA A 230 5.20 -0.89 0.21
C ALA A 230 6.02 0.36 0.49
N VAL A 231 6.20 1.16 -0.57
CA VAL A 231 6.59 2.57 -0.46
C VAL A 231 5.30 3.38 -0.50
N TYR A 232 5.00 4.11 0.57
CA TYR A 232 3.84 4.97 0.64
C TYR A 232 4.07 6.31 -0.08
N VAL A 233 3.07 6.75 -0.85
CA VAL A 233 3.03 8.07 -1.51
C VAL A 233 1.64 8.64 -1.27
N GLY A 234 1.55 9.67 -0.44
CA GLY A 234 0.25 10.14 0.05
C GLY A 234 -0.50 9.02 0.76
N SER A 235 -1.77 8.80 0.42
CA SER A 235 -2.64 7.85 1.13
C SER A 235 -2.58 6.44 0.56
N ARG A 236 -1.65 6.20 -0.38
CA ARG A 236 -1.55 4.94 -1.13
C ARG A 236 -0.18 4.29 -1.12
N CYS A 237 -0.15 3.02 -1.46
CA CYS A 237 1.07 2.32 -1.87
C CYS A 237 1.44 2.75 -3.29
N GLY A 238 2.59 3.41 -3.46
CA GLY A 238 3.15 3.77 -4.76
C GLY A 238 3.95 2.65 -5.40
N VAL A 239 4.67 1.90 -4.57
CA VAL A 239 5.35 0.66 -4.94
C VAL A 239 4.88 -0.43 -3.99
N ILE A 240 4.59 -1.62 -4.51
CA ILE A 240 4.27 -2.82 -3.74
C ILE A 240 5.30 -3.90 -4.10
N VAL A 241 5.85 -4.57 -3.10
CA VAL A 241 6.74 -5.71 -3.26
C VAL A 241 6.10 -6.91 -2.58
N SER A 242 5.83 -7.95 -3.36
CA SER A 242 5.45 -9.26 -2.83
C SER A 242 6.72 -10.11 -2.72
N PRO A 243 7.23 -10.37 -1.50
CA PRO A 243 8.38 -11.24 -1.31
C PRO A 243 8.06 -12.72 -1.61
N TYR A 244 6.78 -13.08 -1.71
CA TYR A 244 6.30 -14.43 -1.98
C TYR A 244 5.49 -14.46 -3.27
N GLY A 245 5.59 -15.56 -4.03
CA GLY A 245 5.01 -15.65 -5.36
C GLY A 245 3.49 -15.50 -5.38
N LEU A 246 2.99 -14.47 -6.08
CA LEU A 246 1.58 -14.27 -6.43
C LEU A 246 1.27 -14.91 -7.79
N GLY A 247 2.14 -14.68 -8.78
CA GLY A 247 1.93 -15.11 -10.16
C GLY A 247 1.82 -16.62 -10.31
N THR A 248 2.50 -17.40 -9.45
CA THR A 248 2.37 -18.87 -9.44
C THR A 248 0.94 -19.32 -9.13
N GLY A 249 0.27 -18.66 -8.17
CA GLY A 249 -1.12 -18.96 -7.82
C GLY A 249 -2.13 -18.37 -8.82
N TRP A 250 -1.81 -17.22 -9.43
CA TRP A 250 -2.66 -16.64 -10.48
C TRP A 250 -2.66 -17.49 -11.75
N ASP A 251 -1.51 -18.04 -12.09
CA ASP A 251 -1.33 -18.89 -13.27
C ASP A 251 -1.54 -20.39 -13.00
N ASP A 252 -1.87 -20.76 -11.76
CA ASP A 252 -2.10 -22.15 -11.31
C ASP A 252 -0.92 -23.10 -11.63
N HIS A 253 0.32 -22.60 -11.54
CA HIS A 253 1.52 -23.39 -11.83
C HIS A 253 2.05 -24.10 -10.58
N GLY A 254 2.44 -25.36 -10.76
CA GLY A 254 3.28 -26.08 -9.80
C GLY A 254 4.67 -25.45 -9.70
N VAL A 255 5.34 -25.63 -8.56
CA VAL A 255 6.68 -25.05 -8.33
C VAL A 255 7.69 -26.15 -7.95
N GLU A 256 7.40 -27.42 -8.27
CA GLU A 256 8.08 -28.62 -7.75
C GLU A 256 9.60 -28.58 -7.93
N ARG A 257 10.08 -27.97 -9.02
CA ARG A 257 11.50 -27.88 -9.39
C ARG A 257 12.32 -26.92 -8.52
N ILE A 258 11.69 -26.13 -7.66
CA ILE A 258 12.34 -25.18 -6.74
C ILE A 258 11.98 -25.58 -5.29
N PRO A 259 12.68 -26.53 -4.65
CA PRO A 259 12.32 -27.06 -3.33
C PRO A 259 12.17 -26.00 -2.23
N GLN A 260 12.98 -24.95 -2.30
CA GLN A 260 13.04 -23.83 -1.36
C GLN A 260 11.99 -22.73 -1.60
N ALA A 261 11.10 -22.90 -2.60
CA ALA A 261 10.16 -21.85 -2.97
C ALA A 261 9.16 -21.52 -1.85
N VAL A 262 8.79 -20.25 -1.78
CA VAL A 262 7.74 -19.70 -0.91
C VAL A 262 6.75 -18.94 -1.77
N PHE A 263 5.51 -19.42 -1.83
CA PHE A 263 4.48 -18.84 -2.68
C PHE A 263 3.10 -19.06 -2.07
N TYR A 264 2.17 -18.17 -2.40
CA TYR A 264 0.79 -18.29 -1.94
C TYR A 264 0.09 -19.42 -2.68
N ASP A 265 -0.81 -20.12 -2.00
CA ASP A 265 -1.72 -21.05 -2.65
C ASP A 265 -2.69 -20.33 -3.61
N VAL A 266 -3.39 -21.09 -4.44
CA VAL A 266 -4.25 -20.54 -5.50
C VAL A 266 -5.34 -19.63 -4.93
N ASP A 267 -5.98 -20.01 -3.81
CA ASP A 267 -7.04 -19.19 -3.20
C ASP A 267 -6.48 -17.87 -2.65
N THR A 268 -5.44 -17.93 -1.81
CA THR A 268 -4.82 -16.74 -1.21
C THR A 268 -4.30 -15.82 -2.30
N ALA A 269 -3.57 -16.35 -3.28
CA ALA A 269 -3.03 -15.57 -4.39
C ALA A 269 -4.15 -14.88 -5.16
N ASN A 270 -5.24 -15.58 -5.51
CA ASN A 270 -6.35 -14.99 -6.26
C ASN A 270 -7.06 -13.89 -5.46
N ARG A 271 -7.29 -14.07 -4.15
CA ARG A 271 -7.92 -13.03 -3.32
C ARG A 271 -7.04 -11.79 -3.19
N LEU A 272 -5.73 -11.98 -2.97
CA LEU A 272 -4.76 -10.88 -2.99
C LEU A 272 -4.71 -10.18 -4.35
N GLY A 273 -4.73 -10.95 -5.45
CA GLY A 273 -4.70 -10.41 -6.80
C GLY A 273 -5.96 -9.62 -7.16
N ILE A 274 -7.15 -10.09 -6.79
CA ILE A 274 -8.41 -9.34 -6.97
C ILE A 274 -8.34 -8.03 -6.20
N ASN A 275 -7.83 -8.04 -4.98
CA ASN A 275 -7.64 -6.81 -4.21
C ASN A 275 -6.62 -5.88 -4.85
N LEU A 276 -5.49 -6.39 -5.36
CA LEU A 276 -4.46 -5.59 -6.05
C LEU A 276 -5.02 -4.92 -7.30
N VAL A 277 -5.83 -5.63 -8.10
CA VAL A 277 -6.50 -5.08 -9.28
C VAL A 277 -7.50 -3.99 -8.85
N ALA A 278 -8.35 -4.27 -7.86
CA ALA A 278 -9.30 -3.28 -7.34
C ALA A 278 -8.59 -2.06 -6.72
N TYR A 279 -7.46 -2.27 -6.06
CA TYR A 279 -6.61 -1.21 -5.51
C TYR A 279 -6.03 -0.33 -6.62
N ALA A 280 -5.47 -0.94 -7.67
CA ALA A 280 -4.95 -0.23 -8.83
C ALA A 280 -6.03 0.64 -9.49
N ILE A 281 -7.27 0.14 -9.60
CA ILE A 281 -8.40 0.90 -10.14
C ILE A 281 -8.80 2.04 -9.19
N GLY A 282 -9.08 1.70 -7.93
CA GLY A 282 -9.63 2.64 -6.95
C GLY A 282 -8.68 3.77 -6.57
N TYR A 283 -7.38 3.48 -6.49
CA TYR A 283 -6.36 4.45 -6.09
C TYR A 283 -5.67 5.15 -7.27
N ALA A 284 -5.98 4.82 -8.53
CA ALA A 284 -5.44 5.54 -9.69
C ALA A 284 -5.84 7.03 -9.69
N ASN A 285 -7.08 7.35 -9.32
CA ASN A 285 -7.50 8.75 -9.20
C ASN A 285 -6.87 9.42 -7.98
N VAL A 286 -6.84 8.72 -6.84
CA VAL A 286 -6.21 9.21 -5.60
C VAL A 286 -4.77 9.63 -5.86
N GLY A 287 -3.98 8.76 -6.51
CA GLY A 287 -2.58 9.05 -6.82
C GLY A 287 -2.39 10.28 -7.72
N ARG A 288 -3.27 10.50 -8.70
CA ARG A 288 -3.20 11.68 -9.58
C ARG A 288 -3.63 12.97 -8.89
N GLU A 289 -4.65 12.90 -8.03
CA GLU A 289 -5.11 14.07 -7.28
C GLU A 289 -4.09 14.49 -6.22
N GLU A 290 -3.52 13.53 -5.47
CA GLU A 290 -2.50 13.80 -4.44
C GLU A 290 -1.13 14.17 -5.03
N ALA A 291 -0.88 13.87 -6.31
CA ALA A 291 0.32 14.33 -7.03
C ALA A 291 0.27 15.81 -7.42
N LYS A 292 -0.90 16.45 -7.36
CA LYS A 292 -1.02 17.87 -7.70
C LYS A 292 -0.27 18.72 -6.66
N PRO A 293 0.48 19.75 -7.09
CA PRO A 293 1.17 20.62 -6.16
C PRO A 293 0.18 21.38 -5.28
N GLU A 294 0.52 21.55 -4.00
CA GLU A 294 -0.22 22.42 -3.10
C GLU A 294 -0.06 23.87 -3.55
N LEU A 295 -1.16 24.49 -4.01
CA LEU A 295 -1.15 25.86 -4.52
C LEU A 295 -1.40 26.88 -3.40
N PHE A 296 -0.42 27.76 -3.17
CA PHE A 296 -0.53 28.94 -2.31
C PHE A 296 0.04 30.17 -3.04
N GLY A 297 -0.40 31.37 -2.64
CA GLY A 297 0.00 32.61 -3.31
C GLY A 297 1.33 33.18 -2.78
N ALA A 298 1.92 34.14 -3.50
CA ALA A 298 3.14 34.82 -3.05
C ALA A 298 3.00 35.52 -1.69
N LEU A 299 1.77 35.90 -1.31
CA LEU A 299 1.49 36.46 0.02
C LEU A 299 1.64 35.41 1.14
N ASP A 300 1.34 34.14 0.85
CA ASP A 300 1.50 33.01 1.79
C ASP A 300 2.98 32.59 1.96
N GLU A 301 3.90 33.10 1.13
CA GLU A 301 5.34 32.88 1.35
C GLU A 301 5.87 33.61 2.59
N ARG A 302 5.26 34.76 2.89
CA ARG A 302 5.54 35.53 4.09
C ARG A 302 4.69 34.97 5.23
N ARG A 303 5.17 35.15 6.46
CA ARG A 303 4.43 34.79 7.67
C ARG A 303 4.07 36.05 8.44
N PRO A 304 2.90 36.66 8.17
CA PRO A 304 2.37 37.72 9.02
C PRO A 304 2.16 37.19 10.45
N ALA A 305 2.46 37.99 11.46
CA ALA A 305 2.34 37.57 12.86
C ALA A 305 0.90 37.23 13.31
N ASN A 306 -0.11 37.64 12.53
CA ASN A 306 -1.53 37.53 12.90
C ASN A 306 -2.27 36.43 12.11
N GLU A 307 -1.56 35.52 11.45
CA GLU A 307 -2.15 34.43 10.68
C GLU A 307 -1.92 33.07 11.35
N PHE A 308 -2.95 32.23 11.35
CA PHE A 308 -2.84 30.82 11.67
C PHE A 308 -2.00 30.11 10.61
N VAL A 309 -1.00 29.35 11.06
CA VAL A 309 -0.14 28.51 10.22
C VAL A 309 -0.40 27.05 10.56
N PHE A 310 -0.70 26.24 9.54
CA PHE A 310 -0.84 24.80 9.72
C PHE A 310 0.54 24.14 9.85
N ALA A 311 0.97 23.94 11.10
CA ALA A 311 2.24 23.32 11.44
C ALA A 311 2.08 21.80 11.62
N GLN A 312 2.56 21.02 10.65
CA GLN A 312 2.54 19.56 10.68
C GLN A 312 3.89 19.00 11.14
N LEU A 313 3.84 18.09 12.10
CA LEU A 313 5.02 17.38 12.59
C LEU A 313 5.46 16.30 11.62
N ARG A 314 6.78 16.25 11.36
CA ARG A 314 7.48 15.14 10.75
C ARG A 314 7.84 14.10 11.80
N HIS A 315 7.74 12.85 11.41
CA HIS A 315 8.27 11.71 12.14
C HIS A 315 8.85 10.71 11.13
N GLU A 316 9.59 9.72 11.60
CA GLU A 316 10.26 8.76 10.72
C GLU A 316 9.30 7.77 10.06
N GLY A 317 8.12 7.52 10.66
CA GLY A 317 6.98 6.87 10.01
C GLY A 317 6.44 7.63 8.80
N HIS A 318 5.35 7.15 8.19
CA HIS A 318 4.73 7.83 7.04
C HIS A 318 3.92 9.05 7.47
N TRP A 319 4.57 10.22 7.59
CA TRP A 319 3.99 11.44 8.16
C TRP A 319 3.13 12.27 7.19
N ASP A 320 3.27 12.08 5.88
CA ASP A 320 2.55 12.85 4.85
C ASP A 320 1.49 11.98 4.15
N VAL A 321 0.39 11.71 4.86
CA VAL A 321 -0.66 10.78 4.44
C VAL A 321 -1.61 11.38 3.41
N HIS A 322 -1.94 12.68 3.51
CA HIS A 322 -2.91 13.32 2.62
C HIS A 322 -2.39 14.65 2.06
N PRO A 323 -1.48 14.61 1.07
CA PRO A 323 -1.04 15.81 0.38
C PRO A 323 -2.24 16.60 -0.16
N GLY A 324 -2.26 17.91 0.05
CA GLY A 324 -3.35 18.79 -0.37
C GLY A 324 -4.55 18.90 0.58
N ALA A 325 -4.79 17.93 1.47
CA ALA A 325 -5.93 17.98 2.38
C ALA A 325 -5.88 19.18 3.35
N ALA A 326 -4.70 19.48 3.89
CA ALA A 326 -4.50 20.66 4.74
C ALA A 326 -4.80 21.95 3.96
N ALA A 327 -4.34 22.06 2.70
CA ALA A 327 -4.62 23.23 1.86
C ALA A 327 -6.11 23.42 1.57
N ALA A 328 -6.87 22.32 1.43
CA ALA A 328 -8.32 22.34 1.29
C ALA A 328 -9.01 22.86 2.57
N LEU A 329 -8.62 22.34 3.74
CA LEU A 329 -9.13 22.81 5.03
C LEU A 329 -8.83 24.29 5.26
N LEU A 330 -7.60 24.73 4.99
CA LEU A 330 -7.19 26.14 5.13
C LEU A 330 -7.99 27.06 4.19
N GLY A 331 -8.31 26.56 2.99
CA GLY A 331 -9.24 27.23 2.07
C GLY A 331 -10.61 27.45 2.70
N ARG A 332 -11.17 26.42 3.36
CA ARG A 332 -12.46 26.50 4.07
C ARG A 332 -12.40 27.41 5.29
N LEU A 333 -11.35 27.32 6.12
CA LEU A 333 -11.19 28.21 7.27
C LEU A 333 -11.23 29.69 6.85
N ARG A 334 -10.54 30.04 5.76
CA ARG A 334 -10.51 31.42 5.25
C ARG A 334 -11.86 31.89 4.69
N THR A 335 -12.66 30.98 4.15
CA THR A 335 -13.97 31.31 3.58
C THR A 335 -15.08 31.34 4.64
N ASP A 336 -15.03 30.40 5.58
CA ASP A 336 -16.14 30.13 6.52
C ASP A 336 -15.92 30.77 7.90
N THR A 337 -14.74 31.34 8.16
CA THR A 337 -14.40 32.00 9.44
C THR A 337 -13.73 33.35 9.20
N SER A 338 -13.62 34.17 10.26
CA SER A 338 -12.85 35.43 10.21
C SER A 338 -11.37 35.26 10.60
N LEU A 339 -10.88 34.01 10.70
CA LEU A 339 -9.50 33.73 11.05
C LEU A 339 -8.57 34.15 9.90
N GLY A 340 -7.52 34.92 10.22
CA GLY A 340 -6.40 35.09 9.30
C GLY A 340 -5.67 33.76 9.14
N VAL A 341 -5.57 33.23 7.92
CA VAL A 341 -5.01 31.89 7.68
C VAL A 341 -3.96 31.97 6.59
N ASN A 342 -2.77 31.49 6.90
CA ASN A 342 -1.73 31.26 5.93
C ASN A 342 -1.97 29.91 5.25
N ARG A 343 -2.08 29.90 3.91
CA ARG A 343 -2.39 28.66 3.17
C ARG A 343 -1.20 27.72 3.01
N LYS A 344 0.01 28.18 3.35
CA LYS A 344 1.21 27.37 3.27
C LYS A 344 1.31 26.48 4.51
N ARG A 345 1.17 25.18 4.29
CA ARG A 345 1.50 24.16 5.28
C ARG A 345 3.00 24.22 5.60
N LEU A 346 3.33 24.13 6.89
CA LEU A 346 4.70 24.04 7.34
C LEU A 346 4.97 22.65 7.92
N ALA A 347 6.04 22.01 7.47
CA ALA A 347 6.53 20.78 8.08
C ALA A 347 7.61 21.12 9.12
N LEU A 348 7.47 20.59 10.34
CA LEU A 348 8.38 20.82 11.48
C LEU A 348 8.90 19.49 12.03
N THR A 349 10.12 19.46 12.51
CA THR A 349 10.70 18.32 13.25
C THR A 349 10.78 18.67 14.73
N ALA A 350 10.00 17.96 15.56
CA ALA A 350 10.06 18.16 17.02
C ALA A 350 11.47 17.79 17.55
N GLY A 351 12.01 18.64 18.45
CA GLY A 351 13.37 18.51 18.95
C GLY A 351 14.44 19.26 18.13
N GLU A 352 14.11 19.72 16.92
CA GLU A 352 15.00 20.52 16.05
C GLU A 352 14.44 21.92 15.82
N ASP A 353 13.16 22.03 15.42
CA ASP A 353 12.49 23.29 15.18
C ASP A 353 11.93 23.92 16.48
N ASP A 354 11.87 25.25 16.51
CA ASP A 354 11.19 26.00 17.57
C ASP A 354 9.66 25.88 17.42
N LEU A 355 9.00 25.24 18.38
CA LEU A 355 7.56 25.02 18.39
C LEU A 355 6.77 26.20 18.99
N SER A 356 7.44 27.12 19.70
CA SER A 356 6.80 28.21 20.44
C SER A 356 5.93 29.16 19.60
N PRO A 357 6.20 29.42 18.30
CA PRO A 357 5.36 30.30 17.49
C PRO A 357 4.03 29.69 17.05
N TYR A 358 3.81 28.39 17.24
CA TYR A 358 2.66 27.69 16.67
C TYR A 358 1.69 27.31 17.79
N PRO A 359 0.50 27.91 17.90
CA PRO A 359 -0.45 27.53 18.95
C PRO A 359 -0.97 26.11 18.78
N VAL A 360 -0.96 25.59 17.55
CA VAL A 360 -1.47 24.26 17.20
C VAL A 360 -0.44 23.52 16.37
N LEU A 361 -0.18 22.28 16.77
CA LEU A 361 0.60 21.32 15.98
C LEU A 361 -0.32 20.21 15.49
N TYR A 362 -0.09 19.76 14.26
CA TYR A 362 -0.81 18.66 13.63
C TYR A 362 0.11 17.45 13.44
N LEU A 363 -0.36 16.27 13.80
CA LEU A 363 0.36 15.01 13.63
C LEU A 363 -0.56 14.03 12.90
N THR A 364 -0.06 13.37 11.86
CA THR A 364 -0.79 12.30 11.18
C THR A 364 0.18 11.24 10.70
N GLY A 365 -0.30 10.01 10.53
CA GLY A 365 0.50 8.96 9.93
C GLY A 365 -0.31 7.73 9.56
N ALA A 366 0.38 6.80 8.89
CA ALA A 366 -0.17 5.52 8.44
C ALA A 366 0.62 4.29 8.91
N ASP A 367 1.70 4.48 9.65
CA ASP A 367 2.59 3.41 10.12
C ASP A 367 3.15 3.75 11.52
N ASP A 368 3.87 2.82 12.14
CA ASP A 368 4.55 3.06 13.41
C ASP A 368 5.58 4.20 13.30
N PHE A 369 5.81 4.90 14.41
CA PHE A 369 6.79 5.98 14.54
C PHE A 369 7.31 6.09 15.98
N ARG A 370 8.35 6.85 16.25
CA ARG A 370 8.99 7.04 17.55
C ARG A 370 9.49 8.47 17.64
N PHE A 371 9.10 9.16 18.70
CA PHE A 371 9.75 10.43 19.02
C PHE A 371 11.15 10.18 19.56
N SER A 372 12.08 11.03 19.12
CA SER A 372 13.39 11.11 19.76
C SER A 372 13.24 11.65 21.20
N PRO A 373 14.22 11.43 22.09
CA PRO A 373 14.18 12.01 23.43
C PRO A 373 14.02 13.54 23.42
N ALA A 374 14.66 14.23 22.46
CA ALA A 374 14.52 15.68 22.29
C ALA A 374 13.10 16.08 21.85
N ALA A 375 12.51 15.33 20.92
CA ALA A 375 11.12 15.54 20.49
C ALA A 375 10.15 15.37 21.66
N VAL A 376 10.36 14.36 22.51
CA VAL A 376 9.55 14.12 23.72
C VAL A 376 9.60 15.33 24.66
N GLU A 377 10.79 15.85 24.97
CA GLU A 377 10.94 17.03 25.84
C GLU A 377 10.30 18.28 25.23
N HIS A 378 10.50 18.54 23.94
CA HIS A 378 9.93 19.71 23.25
C HIS A 378 8.40 19.64 23.21
N LEU A 379 7.82 18.48 22.87
CA LEU A 379 6.37 18.29 22.86
C LEU A 379 5.78 18.39 24.27
N ARG A 380 6.48 17.88 25.29
CA ARG A 380 6.05 18.03 26.68
C ARG A 380 6.03 19.50 27.09
N ALA A 381 7.09 20.26 26.81
CA ALA A 381 7.14 21.68 27.09
C ALA A 381 6.06 22.46 26.33
N PHE A 382 5.83 22.12 25.06
CA PHE A 382 4.77 22.68 24.22
C PHE A 382 3.37 22.49 24.86
N LEU A 383 3.05 21.27 25.28
CA LEU A 383 1.75 20.89 25.85
C LEU A 383 1.51 21.42 27.28
N HIS A 384 2.57 21.54 28.09
CA HIS A 384 2.47 22.18 29.41
C HIS A 384 2.43 23.71 29.34
N GLY A 385 2.81 24.29 28.20
CA GLY A 385 2.51 25.68 27.87
C GLY A 385 1.06 25.86 27.45
N SER A 386 0.84 26.66 26.42
CA SER A 386 -0.49 26.91 25.82
C SER A 386 -0.70 26.17 24.50
N GLY A 387 0.17 25.21 24.16
CA GLY A 387 0.13 24.52 22.88
C GLY A 387 -0.92 23.42 22.84
N THR A 388 -1.55 23.23 21.68
CA THR A 388 -2.50 22.14 21.43
C THR A 388 -1.99 21.21 20.34
N LEU A 389 -1.98 19.90 20.59
CA LEU A 389 -1.60 18.87 19.61
C LEU A 389 -2.85 18.18 19.07
N VAL A 390 -3.08 18.30 17.76
CA VAL A 390 -4.13 17.57 17.03
C VAL A 390 -3.51 16.38 16.32
N ILE A 391 -4.01 15.19 16.58
CA ILE A 391 -3.52 13.93 16.02
C ILE A 391 -4.62 13.28 15.17
N ASP A 392 -4.31 12.96 13.93
CA ASP A 392 -5.23 12.33 12.97
C ASP A 392 -4.68 10.99 12.49
N ASN A 393 -5.36 9.89 12.79
CA ASN A 393 -5.02 8.58 12.22
C ASN A 393 -5.41 8.55 10.74
N GLY A 394 -4.46 8.89 9.87
CA GLY A 394 -4.72 9.22 8.48
C GLY A 394 -5.34 8.09 7.66
N LEU A 395 -5.20 6.83 8.06
CA LEU A 395 -5.90 5.72 7.39
C LEU A 395 -6.82 4.92 8.33
N GLY A 396 -6.89 5.32 9.61
CA GLY A 396 -7.56 4.56 10.68
C GLY A 396 -6.90 3.19 10.94
N LEU A 397 -5.58 3.11 10.82
CA LEU A 397 -4.82 1.86 10.98
C LEU A 397 -4.43 1.62 12.43
N ALA A 398 -4.56 0.37 12.87
CA ALA A 398 -4.25 -0.04 14.23
C ALA A 398 -2.78 0.18 14.60
N VAL A 399 -1.86 0.07 13.63
CA VAL A 399 -0.43 0.30 13.87
C VAL A 399 -0.13 1.75 14.28
N PHE A 400 -0.80 2.72 13.66
CA PHE A 400 -0.62 4.13 13.99
C PHE A 400 -1.32 4.48 15.32
N ASP A 401 -2.50 3.90 15.59
CA ASP A 401 -3.18 4.07 16.89
C ASP A 401 -2.29 3.58 18.05
N ALA A 402 -1.71 2.39 17.91
CA ALA A 402 -0.77 1.85 18.89
C ALA A 402 0.46 2.75 19.07
N ALA A 403 0.96 3.35 17.98
CA ALA A 403 2.07 4.28 18.02
C ALA A 403 1.73 5.56 18.79
N VAL A 404 0.60 6.20 18.46
CA VAL A 404 0.12 7.42 19.13
C VAL A 404 -0.01 7.21 20.63
N ARG A 405 -0.67 6.12 21.06
CA ARG A 405 -0.89 5.83 22.48
C ARG A 405 0.44 5.64 23.24
N ARG A 406 1.39 4.94 22.62
CA ARG A 406 2.73 4.72 23.20
C ARG A 406 3.52 6.02 23.30
N GLU A 407 3.54 6.81 22.23
CA GLU A 407 4.30 8.06 22.20
C GLU A 407 3.70 9.12 23.15
N LEU A 408 2.38 9.23 23.23
CA LEU A 408 1.72 10.11 24.20
C LEU A 408 2.01 9.72 25.65
N ALA A 409 2.10 8.43 25.96
CA ALA A 409 2.49 7.96 27.30
C ALA A 409 3.93 8.36 27.66
N ALA A 410 4.82 8.50 26.67
CA ALA A 410 6.17 9.02 26.88
C ALA A 410 6.19 10.55 27.05
N VAL A 411 5.41 11.28 26.24
CA VAL A 411 5.31 12.75 26.30
C VAL A 411 4.62 13.22 27.59
N LEU A 412 3.52 12.58 27.98
CA LEU A 412 2.71 12.93 29.16
C LEU A 412 2.52 11.71 30.07
N PRO A 413 3.53 11.31 30.87
CA PRO A 413 3.42 10.16 31.76
C PRO A 413 2.23 10.27 32.73
N GLY A 414 1.38 9.24 32.76
CA GLY A 414 0.20 9.18 33.62
C GLY A 414 -1.05 9.85 33.07
N ALA A 415 -0.95 10.63 31.99
CA ALA A 415 -2.11 11.08 31.24
C ALA A 415 -2.66 9.95 30.36
N GLN A 416 -3.98 9.91 30.17
CA GLN A 416 -4.64 8.93 29.32
C GLN A 416 -5.59 9.63 28.36
N LEU A 417 -5.61 9.15 27.12
CA LEU A 417 -6.63 9.51 26.15
C LEU A 417 -7.99 9.03 26.66
N ALA A 418 -8.95 9.95 26.74
CA ALA A 418 -10.33 9.65 27.09
C ALA A 418 -11.28 10.17 26.01
N PRO A 419 -12.39 9.48 25.72
CA PRO A 419 -13.42 10.00 24.81
C PRO A 419 -13.90 11.38 25.23
N LEU A 420 -14.04 12.30 24.28
CA LEU A 420 -14.57 13.63 24.56
C LEU A 420 -16.09 13.58 24.82
N PRO A 421 -16.60 14.29 25.85
CA PRO A 421 -18.04 14.40 26.10
C PRO A 421 -18.80 14.95 24.90
N ALA A 422 -20.02 14.47 24.64
CA ALA A 422 -20.84 14.90 23.50
C ALA A 422 -21.22 16.39 23.52
N ASP A 423 -21.17 17.02 24.69
CA ASP A 423 -21.42 18.45 24.92
C ASP A 423 -20.14 19.29 24.99
N HIS A 424 -18.97 18.70 24.69
CA HIS A 424 -17.70 19.42 24.75
C HIS A 424 -17.70 20.63 23.79
N PRO A 425 -17.22 21.82 24.23
CA PRO A 425 -17.30 23.06 23.43
C PRO A 425 -16.64 23.00 22.05
N LEU A 426 -15.64 22.12 21.89
CA LEU A 426 -15.00 21.82 20.60
C LEU A 426 -16.04 21.52 19.51
N TYR A 427 -17.10 20.78 19.81
CA TYR A 427 -18.11 20.40 18.81
C TYR A 427 -19.00 21.55 18.35
N ALA A 428 -18.86 22.75 18.92
CA ALA A 428 -19.61 23.94 18.53
C ALA A 428 -18.71 25.18 18.31
N ALA A 429 -17.39 25.01 18.23
CA ALA A 429 -16.44 26.13 18.17
C ALA A 429 -16.60 27.02 16.92
N ALA A 430 -16.96 26.44 15.78
CA ALA A 430 -17.25 27.16 14.53
C ALA A 430 -18.61 26.77 13.94
N ILE A 431 -18.87 25.46 13.83
CA ILE A 431 -20.09 24.87 13.30
C ILE A 431 -20.61 23.86 14.32
N PRO A 432 -21.88 23.93 14.76
CA PRO A 432 -22.44 22.91 15.65
C PRO A 432 -22.47 21.53 15.00
N VAL A 433 -21.78 20.56 15.60
CA VAL A 433 -21.73 19.15 15.19
C VAL A 433 -22.28 18.29 16.31
N ARG A 434 -23.41 17.62 16.06
CA ARG A 434 -24.01 16.64 17.01
C ARG A 434 -23.92 15.22 16.49
N GLU A 435 -24.02 15.08 15.16
CA GLU A 435 -23.94 13.82 14.46
C GLU A 435 -22.96 13.95 13.30
N VAL A 436 -22.35 12.83 12.95
CA VAL A 436 -21.37 12.70 11.88
C VAL A 436 -21.66 11.47 11.04
N GLN A 437 -21.18 11.52 9.81
CA GLN A 437 -21.24 10.42 8.86
C GLN A 437 -19.85 9.82 8.71
N TYR A 438 -19.80 8.50 8.65
CA TYR A 438 -18.57 7.71 8.54
C TYR A 438 -18.47 7.03 7.18
N SER A 439 -17.25 6.71 6.77
CA SER A 439 -17.02 5.86 5.61
C SER A 439 -17.59 4.45 5.87
N PRO A 440 -18.01 3.71 4.81
CA PRO A 440 -18.46 2.33 4.98
C PRO A 440 -17.43 1.44 5.68
N ALA A 441 -16.14 1.71 5.49
CA ALA A 441 -15.07 0.96 6.14
C ALA A 441 -15.03 1.21 7.65
N ALA A 442 -15.20 2.45 8.11
CA ALA A 442 -15.29 2.76 9.54
C ALA A 442 -16.53 2.14 10.19
N LEU A 443 -17.69 2.15 9.49
CA LEU A 443 -18.94 1.58 10.02
C LEU A 443 -18.91 0.04 10.17
N ARG A 444 -18.07 -0.67 9.42
CA ARG A 444 -17.89 -2.12 9.62
C ARG A 444 -17.28 -2.45 10.98
N GLU A 445 -16.39 -1.59 11.49
CA GLU A 445 -15.75 -1.77 12.80
C GLU A 445 -16.53 -1.08 13.93
N HIS A 446 -17.24 0.01 13.60
CA HIS A 446 -18.03 0.81 14.54
C HIS A 446 -19.50 0.89 14.11
N ALA A 447 -20.19 -0.24 14.13
CA ALA A 447 -21.59 -0.31 13.69
C ALA A 447 -22.51 0.61 14.51
N GLY A 448 -23.30 1.44 13.82
CA GLY A 448 -24.26 2.35 14.44
C GLY A 448 -23.66 3.61 15.07
N LEU A 449 -22.37 3.87 14.89
CA LEU A 449 -21.71 5.08 15.38
C LEU A 449 -22.20 6.31 14.60
N THR A 450 -22.77 7.28 15.31
CA THR A 450 -23.25 8.56 14.74
C THR A 450 -22.68 9.78 15.45
N ALA A 451 -22.12 9.63 16.66
CA ALA A 451 -21.47 10.71 17.40
C ALA A 451 -19.98 10.81 17.01
N PRO A 452 -19.36 12.01 17.01
CA PRO A 452 -17.93 12.15 16.73
C PRO A 452 -17.07 11.26 17.64
N LEU A 453 -16.06 10.62 17.04
CA LEU A 453 -15.10 9.77 17.72
C LEU A 453 -13.80 10.55 17.90
N LEU A 454 -13.76 11.38 18.93
CA LEU A 454 -12.54 12.08 19.36
C LEU A 454 -12.19 11.68 20.79
N GLU A 455 -10.91 11.45 21.01
CA GLU A 455 -10.31 11.28 22.33
C GLU A 455 -9.45 12.50 22.66
N GLY A 456 -9.18 12.74 23.94
CA GLY A 456 -8.35 13.86 24.35
C GLY A 456 -7.63 13.69 25.66
N ILE A 457 -6.67 14.58 25.90
CA ILE A 457 -5.97 14.74 27.18
C ILE A 457 -6.16 16.18 27.66
N THR A 458 -6.74 16.31 28.84
CA THR A 458 -6.90 17.60 29.53
C THR A 458 -5.74 17.83 30.49
N LEU A 459 -5.04 18.96 30.36
CA LEU A 459 -3.98 19.38 31.28
C LEU A 459 -4.38 20.73 31.89
N GLY A 460 -4.39 20.82 33.22
CA GLY A 460 -4.71 22.07 33.93
C GLY A 460 -6.13 22.60 33.71
N GLY A 461 -7.05 21.76 33.18
CA GLY A 461 -8.43 22.15 32.85
C GLY A 461 -8.66 22.37 31.35
N ASP A 462 -7.59 22.50 30.55
CA ASP A 462 -7.68 22.75 29.11
C ASP A 462 -7.39 21.48 28.30
N LEU A 463 -8.11 21.30 27.19
CA LEU A 463 -7.89 20.19 26.27
C LEU A 463 -6.62 20.45 25.44
N ARG A 464 -5.51 19.77 25.76
CA ARG A 464 -4.19 20.01 25.13
C ARG A 464 -3.83 18.98 24.06
N VAL A 465 -4.41 17.78 24.11
CA VAL A 465 -4.27 16.78 23.05
C VAL A 465 -5.64 16.41 22.54
N ILE A 466 -5.81 16.42 21.22
CA ILE A 466 -7.03 15.99 20.54
C ILE A 466 -6.64 14.91 19.55
N TYR A 467 -7.22 13.72 19.68
CA TYR A 467 -6.89 12.58 18.84
C TYR A 467 -8.14 12.04 18.14
N SER A 468 -8.04 11.83 16.84
CA SER A 468 -9.00 11.09 16.05
C SER A 468 -8.43 9.73 15.65
N PRO A 469 -8.99 8.61 16.15
CA PRO A 469 -8.54 7.26 15.80
C PRO A 469 -8.93 6.82 14.37
N ILE A 470 -9.73 7.63 13.68
CA ILE A 470 -10.02 7.48 12.25
C ILE A 470 -9.67 8.75 11.49
N ALA A 471 -9.60 8.66 10.16
CA ALA A 471 -9.12 9.77 9.35
C ALA A 471 -10.11 10.94 9.27
N LEU A 472 -9.66 12.11 9.70
CA LEU A 472 -10.29 13.42 9.46
C LEU A 472 -9.82 13.99 8.12
N ALA A 473 -8.50 14.01 7.88
CA ALA A 473 -7.94 14.67 6.70
C ALA A 473 -8.37 14.02 5.38
N ALA A 474 -8.70 12.73 5.39
CA ALA A 474 -9.27 12.02 4.25
C ALA A 474 -10.59 12.62 3.74
N GLY A 475 -11.29 13.42 4.55
CA GLY A 475 -12.54 14.10 4.17
C GLY A 475 -12.42 15.62 4.03
N TRP A 476 -11.22 16.21 4.17
CA TRP A 476 -11.04 17.66 3.98
C TRP A 476 -10.99 18.08 2.52
N ASP A 477 -10.64 17.16 1.63
CA ASP A 477 -10.69 17.35 0.18
C ASP A 477 -11.79 16.49 -0.46
N ALA A 478 -11.93 16.59 -1.78
CA ALA A 478 -12.94 15.87 -2.54
C ALA A 478 -12.45 14.50 -3.06
N VAL A 479 -11.28 14.02 -2.62
CA VAL A 479 -10.69 12.79 -3.13
C VAL A 479 -11.32 11.61 -2.40
N GLU A 480 -12.08 10.79 -3.13
CA GLU A 480 -12.60 9.54 -2.57
C GLU A 480 -11.47 8.52 -2.43
N ARG A 481 -11.29 8.01 -1.20
CA ARG A 481 -10.26 7.04 -0.84
C ARG A 481 -10.92 5.72 -0.46
N PRO A 482 -10.98 4.74 -1.39
CA PRO A 482 -11.68 3.50 -1.13
C PRO A 482 -11.15 2.82 0.12
N MET A 483 -12.06 2.29 0.94
CA MET A 483 -11.74 1.43 2.09
C MET A 483 -10.97 2.08 3.24
N VAL A 484 -10.67 3.39 3.17
CA VAL A 484 -10.11 4.15 4.30
C VAL A 484 -11.18 4.33 5.39
N LYS A 485 -10.81 4.12 6.66
CA LYS A 485 -11.67 4.40 7.80
C LYS A 485 -11.62 5.90 8.10
N ALA A 486 -12.67 6.62 7.75
CA ALA A 486 -12.69 8.08 7.77
C ALA A 486 -14.06 8.63 8.14
N TYR A 487 -14.10 9.90 8.51
CA TYR A 487 -15.33 10.69 8.44
C TYR A 487 -15.65 11.03 6.98
N GLN A 488 -16.94 11.12 6.64
CA GLN A 488 -17.36 11.62 5.34
C GLN A 488 -17.09 13.13 5.20
N PRO A 489 -16.94 13.67 3.98
CA PRO A 489 -16.38 15.00 3.77
C PRO A 489 -17.05 16.14 4.52
N THR A 490 -18.39 16.14 4.61
CA THR A 490 -19.14 17.19 5.33
C THR A 490 -18.83 17.16 6.84
N SER A 491 -18.82 15.97 7.45
CA SER A 491 -18.50 15.80 8.86
C SER A 491 -17.02 16.08 9.16
N ALA A 492 -16.12 15.57 8.32
CA ALA A 492 -14.68 15.79 8.44
C ALA A 492 -14.33 17.28 8.38
N THR A 493 -14.92 18.01 7.43
CA THR A 493 -14.70 19.45 7.25
C THR A 493 -15.23 20.25 8.45
N ALA A 494 -16.46 19.96 8.91
CA ALA A 494 -17.05 20.64 10.06
C ALA A 494 -16.23 20.42 11.34
N LEU A 495 -15.80 19.17 11.59
CA LEU A 495 -14.90 18.86 12.70
C LEU A 495 -13.53 19.54 12.53
N GLY A 496 -12.95 19.55 11.33
CA GLY A 496 -11.68 20.23 11.06
C GLY A 496 -11.72 21.75 11.36
N LEU A 497 -12.80 22.42 10.93
CA LEU A 497 -13.03 23.84 11.24
C LEU A 497 -13.12 24.06 12.76
N ASN A 498 -13.91 23.24 13.44
CA ASN A 498 -14.08 23.28 14.88
C ASN A 498 -12.78 23.04 15.64
N LEU A 499 -11.99 22.04 15.24
CA LEU A 499 -10.70 21.70 15.85
C LEU A 499 -9.74 22.89 15.81
N VAL A 500 -9.59 23.50 14.63
CA VAL A 500 -8.68 24.64 14.46
C VAL A 500 -9.20 25.85 15.24
N VAL A 501 -10.49 26.19 15.12
CA VAL A 501 -11.05 27.35 15.83
C VAL A 501 -10.97 27.17 17.35
N TYR A 502 -11.28 25.97 17.85
CA TYR A 502 -11.15 25.65 19.27
C TYR A 502 -9.70 25.82 19.75
N ALA A 503 -8.75 25.21 19.05
CA ALA A 503 -7.35 25.19 19.44
C ALA A 503 -6.62 26.54 19.33
N VAL A 504 -7.16 27.52 18.60
CA VAL A 504 -6.60 28.90 18.56
C VAL A 504 -7.32 29.88 19.49
N THR A 505 -8.42 29.47 20.13
CA THR A 505 -9.24 30.32 21.02
C THR A 505 -9.19 29.90 22.50
N HIS A 506 -8.67 28.71 22.78
CA HIS A 506 -8.49 28.10 24.11
C HIS A 506 -7.05 27.56 24.20
#